data_AF-A0A0B7H898-F1
#
_entry.id   AF-A0A0B7H898-F1
#
_cell.length_a   1.000
_cell.length_b   1.000
_cell.length_c   1.000
_cell.angle_alpha   90.00
_cell.angle_beta   90.00
_cell.angle_gamma   90.00
#
_symmetry.space_group_name_H-M   'P 1'
#
loop_
_entity.id
_entity.type
_entity.pdbx_description
1 polymer ?
#
loop_
_entity_poly.entity_id
_entity_poly.type
_entity_poly.pdbx_seq_one_letter_code
_entity_poly.pdbx_strand_id
1 'polypeptide(L)'
;MKKLAFYLVLLLTGFGCTDTGECLDTGIPPERFIVAISMENPHAQDFLNEKKEKDGSVYFYKLANDNITKTPYKTLVGIGKIEDSKKEYLMIELDGNIVRNILVTGNSETIYLNNKGKPDILQIKAKRVETECDTFSKTEELIINGKKKEELPSLHWSPIILIE
;
A
#
# COMPACT_ATOMS: atom_id res chain seq x y z
N MET A 1 3.78 46.24 -42.51
CA MET A 1 3.44 44.81 -42.41
C MET A 1 4.20 44.10 -41.28
N LYS A 2 4.13 44.60 -40.02
CA LYS A 2 4.81 43.98 -38.86
C LYS A 2 3.92 43.80 -37.63
N LYS A 3 2.74 44.42 -37.60
CA LYS A 3 1.77 44.30 -36.49
C LYS A 3 0.77 43.15 -36.68
N LEU A 4 0.60 42.65 -37.91
CA LEU A 4 -0.29 41.52 -38.22
C LEU A 4 0.33 40.17 -37.83
N ALA A 5 1.66 40.04 -37.89
CA ALA A 5 2.34 38.82 -37.46
C ALA A 5 2.22 38.58 -35.95
N PHE A 6 2.17 39.65 -35.15
CA PHE A 6 2.08 39.55 -33.69
C PHE A 6 0.72 38.99 -33.22
N TYR A 7 -0.36 39.32 -33.94
CA TYR A 7 -1.70 38.78 -33.64
C TYR A 7 -1.86 37.31 -34.09
N LEU A 8 -1.16 36.88 -35.14
CA LEU A 8 -1.21 35.49 -35.60
C LEU A 8 -0.48 34.53 -34.64
N VAL A 9 0.60 35.00 -34.00
CA VAL A 9 1.35 34.21 -33.00
C VAL A 9 0.55 34.05 -31.70
N LEU A 10 -0.24 35.06 -31.31
CA LEU A 10 -1.08 35.02 -30.10
C LEU A 10 -2.31 34.09 -30.24
N LEU A 11 -2.82 33.90 -31.45
CA LEU A 11 -3.91 32.96 -31.75
C LEU A 11 -3.46 31.49 -31.77
N LEU A 12 -2.18 31.23 -32.08
CA LEU A 12 -1.62 29.86 -32.08
C LEU A 12 -1.23 29.36 -30.69
N THR A 13 -1.05 30.27 -29.71
CA THR A 13 -0.82 29.91 -28.31
C THR A 13 -2.12 29.69 -27.51
N GLY A 14 -3.29 29.87 -28.14
CA GLY A 14 -4.61 29.74 -27.51
C GLY A 14 -5.26 28.36 -27.58
N PHE A 15 -4.67 27.41 -28.32
CA PHE A 15 -5.14 26.02 -28.44
C PHE A 15 -4.26 25.05 -27.63
N GLY A 16 -4.03 25.37 -26.36
CA GLY A 16 -3.22 24.56 -25.47
C GLY A 16 -3.81 24.45 -24.06
N CYS A 17 -5.14 24.41 -23.94
CA CYS A 17 -5.85 23.91 -22.76
C CYS A 17 -7.25 23.51 -23.22
N THR A 18 -7.36 22.37 -23.91
CA THR A 18 -8.58 21.57 -23.81
C THR A 18 -8.63 21.07 -22.37
N ASP A 19 -9.75 21.28 -21.68
CA ASP A 19 -10.02 20.72 -20.35
C ASP A 19 -9.46 19.31 -20.22
N THR A 20 -8.32 19.13 -19.54
CA THR A 20 -7.87 17.81 -19.07
C THR A 20 -8.52 17.51 -17.72
N GLY A 21 -9.81 17.84 -17.60
CA GLY A 21 -10.56 17.91 -16.35
C GLY A 21 -10.96 16.57 -15.75
N GLU A 22 -10.63 15.43 -16.36
CA GLU A 22 -11.14 14.12 -15.92
C GLU A 22 -10.07 13.13 -15.47
N CYS A 23 -8.77 13.43 -15.67
CA CYS A 23 -7.67 12.54 -15.30
C CYS A 23 -6.80 13.08 -14.15
N LEU A 24 -7.39 13.76 -13.16
CA LEU A 24 -6.64 14.36 -12.03
C LEU A 24 -6.38 13.42 -10.85
N ASP A 25 -6.66 12.11 -10.97
CA ASP A 25 -6.38 11.14 -9.91
C ASP A 25 -6.12 9.74 -10.50
N THR A 26 -5.19 9.66 -11.45
CA THR A 26 -4.85 8.41 -12.14
C THR A 26 -4.02 7.49 -11.24
N GLY A 27 -4.70 6.50 -10.65
CA GLY A 27 -4.22 5.12 -10.64
C GLY A 27 -2.85 4.84 -10.03
N ILE A 28 -2.33 5.67 -9.13
CA ILE A 28 -1.05 5.36 -8.48
C ILE A 28 -1.27 4.08 -7.67
N PRO A 29 -0.63 2.94 -8.05
CA PRO A 29 -0.78 1.70 -7.31
C PRO A 29 -0.29 1.96 -5.88
N PRO A 30 -0.88 1.27 -4.89
CA PRO A 30 -0.55 1.52 -3.50
C PRO A 30 0.95 1.58 -3.26
N GLU A 31 1.43 2.76 -2.85
CA GLU A 31 2.85 2.94 -2.62
C GLU A 31 3.30 2.23 -1.36
N ARG A 32 2.39 1.79 -0.50
CA ARG A 32 2.68 1.14 0.78
C ARG A 32 1.55 0.18 1.14
N PHE A 33 1.88 -0.84 1.90
CA PHE A 33 0.93 -1.75 2.53
C PHE A 33 1.24 -1.76 4.02
N ILE A 34 0.26 -1.38 4.84
CA ILE A 34 0.47 -1.16 6.27
C ILE A 34 -0.49 -2.06 7.06
N VAL A 35 0.09 -2.91 7.90
CA VAL A 35 -0.64 -3.58 8.97
C VAL A 35 -0.54 -2.68 10.20
N ALA A 36 -1.68 -2.13 10.63
CA ALA A 36 -1.79 -1.31 11.82
C ALA A 36 -2.50 -2.10 12.93
N ILE A 37 -1.77 -2.37 14.01
CA ILE A 37 -2.27 -3.11 15.16
C ILE A 37 -2.47 -2.10 16.29
N SER A 38 -3.68 -2.03 16.85
CA SER A 38 -3.92 -1.18 18.02
C SER A 38 -2.94 -1.55 19.13
N MET A 39 -2.29 -0.56 19.75
CA MET A 39 -1.42 -0.81 20.90
C MET A 39 -2.18 -1.34 22.13
N GLU A 40 -3.51 -1.22 22.14
CA GLU A 40 -4.41 -1.83 23.12
C GLU A 40 -4.66 -3.32 22.84
N ASN A 41 -4.42 -3.79 21.61
CA ASN A 41 -4.57 -5.20 21.26
C ASN A 41 -3.41 -5.99 21.90
N PRO A 42 -3.68 -7.07 22.66
CA PRO A 42 -2.63 -7.89 23.27
C PRO A 42 -1.62 -8.45 22.25
N HIS A 43 -2.07 -8.75 21.03
CA HIS A 43 -1.24 -9.23 19.91
C HIS A 43 -0.14 -8.24 19.52
N ALA A 44 -0.31 -6.94 19.77
CA ALA A 44 0.73 -5.94 19.50
C ALA A 44 2.02 -6.22 20.28
N GLN A 45 1.92 -6.78 21.49
CA GLN A 45 3.08 -7.11 22.31
C GLN A 45 3.95 -8.22 21.71
N ASP A 46 3.36 -9.09 20.87
CA ASP A 46 4.13 -10.15 20.26
C ASP A 46 5.22 -9.56 19.34
N PHE A 47 4.94 -8.43 18.68
CA PHE A 47 5.83 -7.76 17.71
C PHE A 47 6.86 -6.81 18.34
N LEU A 48 6.77 -6.59 19.65
CA LEU A 48 7.65 -5.70 20.38
C LEU A 48 8.66 -6.50 21.19
N ASN A 49 9.86 -5.94 21.35
CA ASN A 49 10.84 -6.47 22.29
C ASN A 49 10.52 -6.04 23.73
N GLU A 50 11.30 -6.50 24.71
CA GLU A 50 11.11 -6.19 26.14
C GLU A 50 11.17 -4.68 26.44
N LYS A 51 11.79 -3.88 25.57
CA LYS A 51 11.88 -2.42 25.68
C LYS A 51 10.75 -1.68 24.97
N LYS A 52 9.74 -2.40 24.45
CA LYS A 52 8.67 -1.86 23.60
C LYS A 52 9.17 -1.22 22.30
N GLU A 53 10.34 -1.64 21.83
CA GLU A 53 10.89 -1.25 20.53
C GLU A 53 10.61 -2.37 19.50
N LYS A 54 10.86 -2.08 18.21
CA LYS A 54 10.77 -3.08 17.14
C LYS A 54 11.59 -4.32 17.52
N ASP A 55 10.95 -5.48 17.54
CA ASP A 55 11.67 -6.75 17.60
C ASP A 55 12.32 -7.03 16.23
N GLY A 56 13.63 -7.32 16.22
CA GLY A 56 14.39 -7.58 14.99
C GLY A 56 13.90 -8.80 14.20
N SER A 57 13.09 -9.67 14.82
CA SER A 57 12.43 -10.81 14.17
C SER A 57 11.17 -10.43 13.38
N VAL A 58 10.70 -9.18 13.46
CA VAL A 58 9.51 -8.71 12.73
C VAL A 58 9.87 -8.28 11.32
N TYR A 59 9.47 -9.10 10.35
CA TYR A 59 9.62 -8.83 8.93
C TYR A 59 8.59 -9.58 8.09
N PHE A 60 8.19 -8.98 6.98
CA PHE A 60 7.47 -9.67 5.93
C PHE A 60 8.40 -10.58 5.14
N TYR A 61 7.90 -11.71 4.65
CA TYR A 61 8.62 -12.58 3.74
C TYR A 61 7.65 -13.30 2.80
N LYS A 62 8.17 -13.83 1.69
CA LYS A 62 7.51 -14.87 0.91
C LYS A 62 8.23 -16.19 1.09
N LEU A 63 7.51 -17.28 0.82
CA LEU A 63 8.16 -18.56 0.60
C LEU A 63 8.44 -18.72 -0.90
N ALA A 64 9.65 -19.19 -1.22
CA ALA A 64 10.08 -19.58 -2.56
C ALA A 64 10.42 -21.07 -2.57
N ASN A 65 10.54 -21.66 -3.77
CA ASN A 65 10.90 -23.06 -3.98
C ASN A 65 10.00 -24.02 -3.19
N ASP A 66 8.75 -24.20 -3.63
CA ASP A 66 7.78 -25.13 -3.04
C ASP A 66 7.60 -24.97 -1.52
N ASN A 67 7.55 -23.72 -1.07
CA ASN A 67 7.36 -23.34 0.34
C ASN A 67 8.54 -23.62 1.29
N ILE A 68 9.75 -23.82 0.77
CA ILE A 68 10.92 -24.20 1.57
C ILE A 68 11.76 -22.98 2.01
N THR A 69 12.04 -22.04 1.10
CA THR A 69 12.98 -20.94 1.36
C THR A 69 12.26 -19.65 1.73
N LYS A 70 12.59 -19.07 2.89
CA LYS A 70 12.11 -17.73 3.27
C LYS A 70 12.92 -16.66 2.55
N THR A 71 12.26 -15.82 1.76
CA THR A 71 12.85 -14.61 1.17
C THR A 71 12.32 -13.39 1.93
N PRO A 72 13.12 -12.77 2.80
CA PRO A 72 12.67 -11.61 3.58
C PRO A 72 12.47 -10.39 2.68
N TYR A 73 11.46 -9.61 3.02
CA TYR A 73 11.18 -8.32 2.45
C TYR A 73 11.63 -7.21 3.38
N LYS A 74 12.02 -6.08 2.78
CA LYS A 74 12.31 -4.88 3.55
C LYS A 74 11.02 -4.44 4.26
N THR A 75 11.12 -4.36 5.59
CA THR A 75 9.98 -4.12 6.49
C THR A 75 10.31 -2.98 7.44
N LEU A 76 9.48 -1.93 7.40
CA LEU A 76 9.55 -0.82 8.34
C LEU A 76 8.56 -1.09 9.47
N VAL A 77 8.96 -0.74 10.69
CA VAL A 77 8.08 -0.85 11.88
C VAL A 77 8.20 0.44 12.65
N GLY A 78 7.07 1.02 13.01
CA GLY A 78 6.98 2.23 13.82
C GLY A 78 5.74 2.20 14.69
N ILE A 79 5.70 3.09 15.68
CA ILE A 79 4.50 3.34 16.47
C ILE A 79 4.03 4.75 16.13
N GLY A 80 2.75 4.90 15.84
CA GLY A 80 2.19 6.17 15.42
C GLY A 80 0.67 6.21 15.57
N LYS A 81 0.09 7.34 15.18
CA LYS A 81 -1.36 7.52 15.12
C LYS A 81 -1.77 7.53 13.66
N ILE A 82 -2.86 6.85 13.35
CA ILE A 82 -3.57 7.04 12.08
C ILE A 82 -4.33 8.36 12.19
N GLU A 83 -4.41 9.09 11.08
CA GLU A 83 -5.10 10.38 11.01
C GLU A 83 -6.50 10.29 11.63
N ASP A 84 -6.87 11.33 12.39
CA ASP A 84 -8.11 11.42 13.18
C ASP A 84 -8.33 10.36 14.28
N SER A 85 -7.39 9.43 14.49
CA SER A 85 -7.46 8.47 15.59
C SER A 85 -6.76 8.98 16.86
N LYS A 86 -7.43 8.83 18.00
CA LYS A 86 -6.81 9.05 19.33
C LYS A 86 -5.95 7.87 19.78
N LYS A 87 -6.13 6.70 19.17
CA LYS A 87 -5.42 5.45 19.50
C LYS A 87 -4.02 5.46 18.87
N GLU A 88 -3.08 4.83 19.56
CA GLU A 88 -1.75 4.52 19.00
C GLU A 88 -1.78 3.13 18.36
N TYR A 89 -1.08 3.01 17.24
CA TYR A 89 -0.97 1.79 16.47
C TYR A 89 0.50 1.43 16.27
N LEU A 90 0.79 0.15 16.39
CA LEU A 90 1.98 -0.45 15.80
C LEU A 90 1.76 -0.57 14.30
N MET A 91 2.56 0.13 13.51
CA MET A 91 2.51 0.15 12.06
C MET A 91 3.65 -0.69 11.50
N ILE A 92 3.31 -1.75 10.76
CA ILE A 92 4.25 -2.64 10.10
C ILE A 92 4.04 -2.48 8.60
N GLU A 93 5.01 -1.88 7.94
CA GLU A 93 4.92 -1.46 6.55
C GLU A 93 5.79 -2.35 5.65
N LEU A 94 5.19 -2.82 4.56
CA LEU A 94 5.87 -3.49 3.45
C LEU A 94 6.34 -2.43 2.45
N ASP A 95 7.61 -2.51 2.04
CA ASP A 95 8.21 -1.57 1.07
C ASP A 95 7.39 -1.45 -0.21
N GLY A 96 7.17 -0.21 -0.64
CA GLY A 96 6.30 0.12 -1.76
C GLY A 96 6.65 -0.50 -3.10
N ASN A 97 7.93 -0.73 -3.36
CA ASN A 97 8.33 -1.38 -4.61
C ASN A 97 7.87 -2.84 -4.65
N ILE A 98 7.85 -3.49 -3.47
CA ILE A 98 7.39 -4.86 -3.32
C ILE A 98 5.87 -4.90 -3.46
N VAL A 99 5.16 -3.95 -2.84
CA VAL A 99 3.71 -3.79 -2.97
C VAL A 99 3.31 -3.58 -4.42
N ARG A 100 4.00 -2.72 -5.17
CA ARG A 100 3.77 -2.56 -6.61
C ARG A 100 3.98 -3.87 -7.35
N ASN A 101 5.08 -4.58 -7.12
CA ASN A 101 5.33 -5.85 -7.81
C ASN A 101 4.28 -6.93 -7.49
N ILE A 102 3.76 -6.96 -6.26
CA ILE A 102 2.71 -7.88 -5.82
C ILE A 102 1.37 -7.48 -6.45
N LEU A 103 0.96 -6.22 -6.29
CA LEU A 103 -0.35 -5.75 -6.69
C LEU A 103 -0.48 -5.59 -8.20
N VAL A 104 0.54 -5.06 -8.89
CA VAL A 104 0.51 -4.72 -10.34
C VAL A 104 0.31 -5.94 -11.23
N THR A 105 0.65 -7.13 -10.75
CA THR A 105 0.45 -8.37 -11.52
C THR A 105 -1.03 -8.77 -11.60
N GLY A 106 -1.91 -8.22 -10.76
CA GLY A 106 -3.32 -8.60 -10.68
C GLY A 106 -3.54 -10.02 -10.16
N ASN A 107 -2.49 -10.68 -9.65
CA ASN A 107 -2.55 -12.03 -9.11
C ASN A 107 -2.79 -12.02 -7.60
N SER A 108 -3.31 -13.13 -7.09
CA SER A 108 -3.32 -13.40 -5.66
C SER A 108 -1.92 -13.75 -5.18
N GLU A 109 -1.49 -13.13 -4.09
CA GLU A 109 -0.18 -13.33 -3.48
C GLU A 109 -0.32 -13.68 -2.00
N THR A 110 0.56 -14.56 -1.52
CA THR A 110 0.63 -14.92 -0.10
C THR A 110 1.94 -14.40 0.47
N ILE A 111 1.82 -13.49 1.44
CA ILE A 111 2.95 -12.98 2.21
C ILE A 111 2.80 -13.39 3.67
N TYR A 112 3.92 -13.55 4.34
CA TYR A 112 3.96 -13.96 5.73
C TYR A 112 4.57 -12.84 6.55
N LEU A 113 3.93 -12.48 7.65
CA LEU A 113 4.49 -11.55 8.62
C LEU A 113 5.10 -12.36 9.75
N ASN A 114 6.43 -12.49 9.76
CA ASN A 114 7.11 -13.20 10.83
C ASN A 114 7.05 -12.39 12.13
N ASN A 115 6.78 -13.09 13.23
CA ASN A 115 6.86 -12.54 14.56
C ASN A 115 7.27 -13.63 15.55
N LYS A 116 8.50 -13.58 16.08
CA LYS A 116 9.02 -14.58 17.05
C LYS A 116 8.78 -16.04 16.64
N GLY A 117 8.81 -16.34 15.34
CA GLY A 117 8.59 -17.68 14.79
C GLY A 117 7.12 -18.10 14.63
N LYS A 118 6.16 -17.24 14.96
CA LYS A 118 4.72 -17.43 14.73
C LYS A 118 4.28 -16.48 13.62
N PRO A 119 4.31 -16.91 12.34
CA PRO A 119 3.96 -16.02 11.25
C PRO A 119 2.44 -15.85 11.13
N ASP A 120 2.00 -14.61 10.95
CA ASP A 120 0.67 -14.35 10.41
C ASP A 120 0.70 -14.55 8.88
N ILE A 121 -0.35 -15.14 8.33
CA ILE A 121 -0.49 -15.42 6.90
C ILE A 121 -1.41 -14.37 6.30
N LEU A 122 -0.90 -13.61 5.34
CA LEU A 122 -1.64 -12.56 4.65
C LEU A 122 -1.80 -13.00 3.19
N GLN A 123 -3.04 -13.14 2.76
CA GLN A 123 -3.38 -13.44 1.37
C GLN A 123 -4.02 -12.18 0.77
N ILE A 124 -3.39 -11.66 -0.27
CA ILE A 124 -3.77 -10.43 -0.93
C ILE A 124 -4.24 -10.80 -2.33
N LYS A 125 -5.51 -10.53 -2.63
CA LYS A 125 -6.06 -10.66 -3.97
C LYS A 125 -6.12 -9.28 -4.58
N ALA A 126 -5.30 -9.02 -5.60
CA ALA A 126 -5.37 -7.81 -6.39
C ALA A 126 -6.27 -8.01 -7.62
N LYS A 127 -6.76 -6.91 -8.17
CA LYS A 127 -7.37 -6.87 -9.51
C LYS A 127 -6.82 -5.71 -10.30
N ARG A 128 -6.68 -5.91 -11.59
CA ARG A 128 -6.36 -4.86 -12.56
C ARG A 128 -7.64 -4.08 -12.86
N VAL A 129 -7.55 -2.76 -12.77
CA VAL A 129 -8.63 -1.82 -13.08
C VAL A 129 -8.15 -0.97 -14.24
N GLU A 130 -8.90 -1.03 -15.34
CA GLU A 130 -8.68 -0.20 -16.52
C GLU A 130 -9.69 0.94 -16.47
N THR A 131 -9.20 2.17 -16.57
CA THR A 131 -10.00 3.38 -16.73
C THR A 131 -9.63 4.04 -18.04
N GLU A 132 -10.41 5.05 -18.45
CA GLU A 132 -10.11 5.83 -19.65
C GLU A 132 -8.77 6.58 -19.55
N CYS A 133 -8.27 6.79 -18.33
CA CYS A 133 -7.05 7.54 -18.06
C CYS A 133 -5.83 6.67 -17.74
N ASP A 134 -6.01 5.48 -17.15
CA ASP A 134 -4.88 4.64 -16.72
C ASP A 134 -5.28 3.19 -16.46
N THR A 135 -4.27 2.33 -16.31
CA THR A 135 -4.43 0.97 -15.79
C THR A 135 -3.66 0.78 -14.51
N PHE A 136 -4.37 0.50 -13.42
CA PHE A 136 -3.77 0.32 -12.11
C PHE A 136 -4.24 -0.97 -11.45
N SER A 137 -3.61 -1.32 -10.33
CA SER A 137 -4.03 -2.47 -9.54
C SER A 137 -4.56 -2.05 -8.19
N LYS A 138 -5.68 -2.65 -7.82
CA LYS A 138 -6.39 -2.40 -6.58
C LYS A 138 -6.49 -3.70 -5.79
N THR A 139 -6.32 -3.65 -4.49
CA THR A 139 -6.67 -4.78 -3.63
C THR A 139 -8.19 -5.02 -3.73
N GLU A 140 -8.58 -6.24 -4.08
CA GLU A 140 -9.97 -6.67 -4.10
C GLU A 140 -10.36 -7.36 -2.79
N GLU A 141 -9.47 -8.19 -2.28
CA GLU A 141 -9.70 -8.94 -1.05
C GLU A 141 -8.40 -9.13 -0.29
N LEU A 142 -8.52 -9.06 1.02
CA LEU A 142 -7.46 -9.30 1.95
C LEU A 142 -7.93 -10.29 3.01
N ILE A 143 -7.13 -11.32 3.23
CA ILE A 143 -7.39 -12.36 4.24
C ILE A 143 -6.17 -12.45 5.15
N ILE A 144 -6.39 -12.35 6.47
CA ILE A 144 -5.36 -12.55 7.48
C ILE A 144 -5.73 -13.76 8.32
N ASN A 145 -4.86 -14.76 8.36
CA ASN A 145 -5.07 -16.02 9.10
C ASN A 145 -6.44 -16.65 8.78
N GLY A 146 -6.80 -16.67 7.49
CA GLY A 146 -8.09 -17.19 7.00
C GLY A 146 -9.31 -16.31 7.26
N LYS A 147 -9.16 -15.12 7.87
CA LYS A 147 -10.25 -14.18 8.11
C LYS A 147 -10.17 -13.01 7.14
N LYS A 148 -11.24 -12.78 6.37
CA LYS A 148 -11.37 -11.60 5.52
C LYS A 148 -11.31 -10.33 6.38
N LYS A 149 -10.60 -9.32 5.89
CA LYS A 149 -10.45 -8.02 6.52
C LYS A 149 -11.04 -6.94 5.64
N GLU A 150 -11.69 -5.97 6.26
CA GLU A 150 -12.12 -4.75 5.60
C GLU A 150 -10.93 -3.79 5.53
N GLU A 151 -10.68 -3.25 4.35
CA GLU A 151 -9.72 -2.16 4.19
C GLU A 151 -10.37 -0.88 4.71
N LEU A 152 -9.60 -0.10 5.48
CA LEU A 152 -10.04 1.26 5.75
C LEU A 152 -10.05 2.06 4.44
N PRO A 153 -11.03 2.95 4.24
CA PRO A 153 -10.91 3.99 3.21
C PRO A 153 -9.71 4.89 3.59
N SER A 154 -8.52 4.61 3.05
CA SER A 154 -7.33 5.41 3.34
C SER A 154 -7.33 6.71 2.54
N LEU A 155 -6.98 7.83 3.20
CA LEU A 155 -6.39 8.97 2.52
C LEU A 155 -5.20 8.50 1.69
N HIS A 156 -5.27 8.70 0.38
CA HIS A 156 -4.20 8.40 -0.58
C HIS A 156 -3.72 6.94 -0.62
N TRP A 157 -4.48 6.13 -1.35
CA TRP A 157 -4.01 4.99 -2.17
C TRP A 157 -3.32 3.81 -1.47
N SER A 158 -3.09 3.79 -0.15
CA SER A 158 -2.36 2.70 0.53
C SER A 158 -3.29 1.87 1.44
N PRO A 159 -3.46 0.55 1.24
CA PRO A 159 -4.28 -0.26 2.11
C PRO A 159 -3.70 -0.26 3.53
N ILE A 160 -4.47 0.30 4.46
CA ILE A 160 -4.23 0.22 5.91
C ILE A 160 -5.20 -0.80 6.47
N ILE A 161 -4.66 -1.77 7.19
CA ILE A 161 -5.43 -2.84 7.80
C ILE A 161 -5.42 -2.63 9.29
N LEU A 162 -6.60 -2.45 9.88
CA LEU A 162 -6.74 -2.42 11.33
C LEU A 162 -6.86 -3.83 11.89
N ILE A 163 -5.98 -4.13 12.83
CA ILE A 163 -6.15 -5.22 13.78
C ILE A 163 -6.47 -4.56 15.13
N GLU A 164 -7.76 -4.45 15.43
CA GLU A 164 -8.27 -4.03 16.74
C GLU A 164 -8.26 -5.16 17.75
#